data_AF-A0A9E5FIN0-F1
#
_entry.id   AF-A0A9E5FIN0-F1
#
_cell.length_a   1.000
_cell.length_b   1.000
_cell.length_c   1.000
_cell.angle_alpha   90.00
_cell.angle_beta   90.00
_cell.angle_gamma   90.00
#
_symmetry.space_group_name_H-M   'P 1'
#
loop_
_entity.id
_entity.type
_entity.pdbx_description
1 polymer ?
#
loop_
_entity_poly.entity_id
_entity_poly.type
_entity_poly.pdbx_seq_one_letter_code
_entity_poly.pdbx_strand_id
1 'polypeptide(L)'
;MKNLIYFASAFIFLLAFSSCIEHEVVPPPTNSVNLNANFSGYINGTQVEYTQNVEGYKGYTGSDTYISPSPQPSERVYMFEMLSPNKPLSVRIKLGALNWDVAANTEPSLTMFNDFHLTSAAASPSYSNSAINGFEVIYTDNNSAVWLSKGNNPMPQTVAFTNIKQQSDGTGDYSFFDCNFSCYVYRIDPQTSLLDSLYIQNGKYHGWFRR
;
A
#
# COMPACT_ATOMS: atom_id res chain seq x y z
N MET A 1 77.78 -0.02 14.80
CA MET A 1 76.94 -0.38 15.96
C MET A 1 76.88 0.76 16.98
N LYS A 2 76.31 1.91 16.63
CA LYS A 2 75.99 3.03 17.55
C LYS A 2 74.69 3.77 17.21
N ASN A 3 74.02 3.39 16.11
CA ASN A 3 72.77 4.02 15.66
C ASN A 3 71.53 3.15 15.94
N LEU A 4 71.68 2.04 16.66
CA LEU A 4 70.60 1.09 16.94
C LEU A 4 69.95 1.31 18.32
N ILE A 5 70.38 2.33 19.08
CA ILE A 5 69.84 2.65 20.41
C ILE A 5 68.87 3.84 20.37
N TYR A 6 68.88 4.66 19.31
CA TYR A 6 67.94 5.77 19.16
C TYR A 6 66.59 5.39 18.53
N PHE A 7 66.46 4.17 17.96
CA PHE A 7 65.21 3.70 17.37
C PHE A 7 64.23 3.08 18.38
N ALA A 8 64.67 2.79 19.60
CA ALA A 8 63.82 2.19 20.63
C ALA A 8 63.05 3.23 21.48
N SER A 9 63.37 4.53 21.37
CA SER A 9 62.74 5.57 22.21
C SER A 9 61.72 6.46 21.46
N ALA A 10 61.49 6.22 20.17
CA ALA A 10 60.51 6.96 19.36
C ALA A 10 59.26 6.14 19.00
N PHE A 11 59.12 4.92 19.52
CA PHE A 11 58.01 4.01 19.17
C PHE A 11 56.98 3.79 20.30
N ILE A 12 57.12 4.48 21.44
CA ILE A 12 56.23 4.34 22.61
C ILE A 12 55.24 5.53 22.75
N PHE A 13 55.28 6.52 21.86
CA PHE A 13 54.39 7.69 21.91
C PHE A 13 53.34 7.76 20.79
N LEU A 14 53.09 6.63 20.10
CA LEU A 14 52.13 6.53 18.98
C LEU A 14 50.93 5.59 19.26
N LEU A 15 50.77 5.15 20.51
CA LEU A 15 49.62 4.35 20.95
C LEU A 15 48.74 5.10 21.96
N ALA A 16 48.59 6.42 21.78
CA ALA A 16 47.51 7.15 22.42
C ALA A 16 46.23 6.91 21.61
N PHE A 17 45.50 5.88 22.03
CA PHE A 17 44.17 5.53 21.59
C PHE A 17 43.26 6.77 21.57
N SER A 18 42.93 7.26 20.37
CA SER A 18 41.75 8.09 20.17
C SER A 18 40.54 7.17 20.12
N SER A 19 40.21 6.53 21.25
CA SER A 19 38.86 5.99 21.45
C SER A 19 37.95 7.19 21.70
N CYS A 20 37.57 7.88 20.63
CA CYS A 20 36.27 8.52 20.61
C CYS A 20 35.26 7.37 20.73
N ILE A 21 34.95 6.99 21.96
CA ILE A 21 33.64 6.44 22.25
C ILE A 21 32.69 7.56 21.89
N GLU A 22 32.21 7.53 20.64
CA GLU A 22 30.98 8.20 20.30
C GLU A 22 29.98 7.73 21.35
N HIS A 23 29.53 8.66 22.18
CA HIS A 23 28.40 8.38 23.04
C HIS A 23 27.29 8.00 22.07
N GLU A 24 26.97 6.70 22.00
CA GLU A 24 25.85 6.21 21.22
C GLU A 24 24.61 6.86 21.84
N VAL A 25 24.28 8.04 21.32
CA VAL A 25 23.01 8.70 21.60
C VAL A 25 22.02 7.80 20.92
N VAL A 26 21.46 6.84 21.67
CA VAL A 26 20.30 6.08 21.23
C VAL A 26 19.26 7.15 20.92
N PRO A 27 18.89 7.35 19.64
CA PRO A 27 17.90 8.34 19.32
C PRO A 27 16.63 7.98 20.10
N PRO A 28 15.90 8.98 20.63
CA PRO A 28 14.66 8.70 21.33
C PRO A 28 13.79 7.81 20.44
N PRO A 29 13.10 6.81 21.02
CA PRO A 29 12.31 5.86 20.25
C PRO A 29 11.36 6.63 19.34
N THR A 30 11.55 6.49 18.04
CA THR A 30 10.61 7.04 17.06
C THR A 30 9.39 6.15 17.09
N ASN A 31 8.22 6.73 17.35
CA ASN A 31 6.96 6.03 17.12
C ASN A 31 6.86 5.73 15.63
N SER A 32 7.24 4.52 15.22
CA SER A 32 7.08 4.03 13.86
C SER A 32 5.85 3.13 13.79
N VAL A 33 4.97 3.38 12.83
CA VAL A 33 3.85 2.48 12.57
C VAL A 33 4.36 1.22 11.87
N ASN A 34 3.88 0.06 12.30
CA ASN A 34 4.20 -1.21 11.66
C ASN A 34 3.31 -1.40 10.43
N LEU A 35 3.91 -1.24 9.25
CA LEU A 35 3.23 -1.37 7.95
C LEU A 35 3.46 -2.77 7.38
N ASN A 36 2.62 -3.72 7.81
CA ASN A 36 2.60 -5.10 7.32
C ASN A 36 1.42 -5.33 6.37
N ALA A 37 1.63 -6.09 5.31
CA ALA A 37 0.62 -6.42 4.33
C ALA A 37 0.79 -7.84 3.78
N ASN A 38 -0.34 -8.43 3.39
CA ASN A 38 -0.37 -9.70 2.69
C ASN A 38 -1.66 -9.84 1.89
N PHE A 39 -1.62 -10.67 0.87
CA PHE A 39 -2.78 -11.09 0.09
C PHE A 39 -2.78 -12.61 -0.03
N SER A 40 -3.95 -13.23 0.08
CA SER A 40 -4.14 -14.64 -0.26
C SER A 40 -5.51 -14.86 -0.92
N GLY A 41 -5.61 -15.83 -1.83
CA GLY A 41 -6.86 -16.18 -2.47
C GLY A 41 -6.67 -17.19 -3.59
N TYR A 42 -7.71 -17.39 -4.40
CA TYR A 42 -7.63 -18.20 -5.62
C TYR A 42 -7.88 -17.30 -6.83
N ILE A 43 -7.00 -17.38 -7.83
CA ILE A 43 -7.15 -16.70 -9.12
C ILE A 43 -7.29 -17.77 -10.18
N ASN A 44 -8.47 -17.83 -10.81
CA ASN A 44 -8.84 -18.86 -11.78
C ASN A 44 -8.57 -20.30 -11.27
N GLY A 45 -8.92 -20.55 -10.01
CA GLY A 45 -8.75 -21.84 -9.34
C GLY A 45 -7.34 -22.14 -8.81
N THR A 46 -6.33 -21.30 -9.12
CA THR A 46 -4.96 -21.46 -8.59
C THR A 46 -4.79 -20.62 -7.33
N GLN A 47 -4.27 -21.22 -6.26
CA GLN A 47 -3.97 -20.49 -5.03
C GLN A 47 -2.82 -19.51 -5.26
N VAL A 48 -3.00 -18.27 -4.78
CA VAL A 48 -2.03 -17.19 -4.88
C VAL A 48 -1.84 -16.58 -3.50
N GLU A 49 -0.59 -16.32 -3.13
CA GLU A 49 -0.22 -15.68 -1.87
C GLU A 49 0.91 -14.67 -2.09
N TYR A 50 0.73 -13.46 -1.60
CA TYR A 50 1.74 -12.41 -1.56
C TYR A 50 1.98 -12.01 -0.11
N THR A 51 3.21 -12.17 0.35
CA THR A 51 3.60 -11.82 1.72
C THR A 51 4.69 -10.77 1.66
N GLN A 52 4.55 -9.69 2.42
CA GLN A 52 5.52 -8.61 2.42
C GLN A 52 6.93 -9.14 2.78
N ASN A 53 7.93 -8.65 2.04
CA ASN A 53 9.33 -9.05 2.07
C ASN A 53 9.62 -10.49 1.61
N VAL A 54 8.62 -11.25 1.15
CA VAL A 54 8.82 -12.54 0.47
C VAL A 54 8.84 -12.30 -1.04
N GLU A 55 9.81 -12.86 -1.76
CA GLU A 55 10.01 -12.64 -3.21
C GLU A 55 10.05 -11.17 -3.67
N GLY A 56 10.32 -10.23 -2.75
CA GLY A 56 10.38 -8.79 -3.02
C GLY A 56 9.03 -8.07 -2.96
N TYR A 57 7.94 -8.73 -2.57
CA TYR A 57 6.63 -8.07 -2.42
C TYR A 57 6.67 -6.99 -1.34
N LYS A 58 6.07 -5.84 -1.63
CA LYS A 58 5.88 -4.73 -0.69
C LYS A 58 4.49 -4.11 -0.88
N GLY A 59 4.00 -3.48 0.19
CA GLY A 59 2.78 -2.68 0.16
C GLY A 59 3.05 -1.26 -0.31
N TYR A 60 2.25 -0.77 -1.25
CA TYR A 60 2.30 0.59 -1.77
C TYR A 60 0.94 1.25 -1.64
N THR A 61 0.95 2.53 -1.26
CA THR A 61 -0.26 3.36 -1.18
C THR A 61 -0.21 4.45 -2.23
N GLY A 62 -1.37 5.00 -2.56
CA GLY A 62 -1.47 6.28 -3.22
C GLY A 62 -2.92 6.72 -3.33
N SER A 63 -3.18 7.70 -4.18
CA SER A 63 -4.54 8.15 -4.44
C SER A 63 -4.70 8.79 -5.81
N ASP A 64 -5.92 8.75 -6.35
CA ASP A 64 -6.36 9.61 -7.44
C ASP A 64 -7.10 10.81 -6.84
N THR A 65 -6.73 12.03 -7.24
CA THR A 65 -7.35 13.26 -6.73
C THR A 65 -7.99 14.05 -7.87
N TYR A 66 -9.26 14.40 -7.70
CA TYR A 66 -10.05 15.19 -8.64
C TYR A 66 -10.44 16.50 -7.98
N ILE A 67 -9.83 17.59 -8.43
CA ILE A 67 -10.09 18.93 -7.87
C ILE A 67 -11.25 19.59 -8.61
N SER A 68 -12.25 20.02 -7.84
CA SER A 68 -13.41 20.76 -8.32
C SER A 68 -13.37 22.21 -7.82
N PRO A 69 -13.86 23.19 -8.61
CA PRO A 69 -14.01 24.55 -8.13
C PRO A 69 -15.10 24.62 -7.04
N SER A 70 -14.82 25.38 -5.97
CA SER A 70 -15.82 25.67 -4.93
C SER A 70 -17.08 26.29 -5.57
N PRO A 71 -18.30 25.89 -5.16
CA PRO A 71 -18.65 25.07 -3.99
C PRO A 71 -18.73 23.56 -4.25
N GLN A 72 -18.36 23.07 -5.44
CA GLN A 72 -18.39 21.63 -5.72
C GLN A 72 -17.27 20.92 -4.94
N PRO A 73 -17.56 19.81 -4.24
CA PRO A 73 -16.52 19.06 -3.53
C PRO A 73 -15.49 18.47 -4.50
N SER A 74 -14.24 18.46 -4.04
CA SER A 74 -13.16 17.67 -4.64
C SER A 74 -13.21 16.23 -4.11
N GLU A 75 -12.68 15.28 -4.88
CA GLU A 75 -12.78 13.84 -4.63
C GLU A 75 -11.41 13.18 -4.55
N ARG A 76 -11.22 12.24 -3.61
CA ARG A 76 -9.97 11.48 -3.45
C ARG A 76 -10.29 9.99 -3.34
N VAL A 77 -9.69 9.23 -4.23
CA VAL A 77 -9.79 7.77 -4.30
C VAL A 77 -8.54 7.15 -3.72
N TYR A 78 -8.67 6.39 -2.64
CA TYR A 78 -7.52 5.76 -1.98
C TYR A 78 -7.19 4.42 -2.62
N MET A 79 -5.89 4.10 -2.72
CA MET A 79 -5.43 2.83 -3.27
C MET A 79 -4.36 2.17 -2.40
N PHE A 80 -4.36 0.84 -2.44
CA PHE A 80 -3.31 0.00 -1.90
C PHE A 80 -2.96 -1.11 -2.89
N GLU A 81 -1.67 -1.42 -3.04
CA GLU A 81 -1.18 -2.47 -3.94
C GLU A 81 -0.06 -3.28 -3.30
N MET A 82 -0.13 -4.60 -3.48
CA MET A 82 0.95 -5.54 -3.23
C MET A 82 1.61 -5.84 -4.57
N LEU A 83 2.85 -5.40 -4.74
CA LEU A 83 3.65 -5.62 -5.95
C LEU A 83 5.09 -5.96 -5.60
N SER A 84 5.81 -6.59 -6.52
CA SER A 84 7.21 -6.94 -6.40
C SER A 84 7.97 -6.46 -7.65
N PRO A 85 9.21 -5.94 -7.52
CA PRO A 85 10.06 -5.70 -8.68
C PRO A 85 10.55 -6.99 -9.34
N ASN A 86 10.44 -8.13 -8.65
CA ASN A 86 10.94 -9.43 -9.13
C ASN A 86 9.85 -10.30 -9.77
N LYS A 87 8.58 -9.92 -9.62
CA LYS A 87 7.42 -10.68 -10.11
C LYS A 87 6.44 -9.72 -10.77
N PRO A 88 5.90 -10.04 -11.96
CA PRO A 88 4.90 -9.20 -12.63
C PRO A 88 3.54 -9.19 -11.93
N LEU A 89 3.28 -10.20 -11.10
CA LEU A 89 2.03 -10.40 -10.38
C LEU A 89 1.80 -9.27 -9.36
N SER A 90 0.62 -8.65 -9.40
CA SER A 90 0.20 -7.68 -8.39
C SER A 90 -1.31 -7.72 -8.18
N VAL A 91 -1.75 -7.38 -6.97
CA VAL A 91 -3.15 -7.10 -6.67
C VAL A 91 -3.22 -5.71 -6.05
N ARG A 92 -4.06 -4.86 -6.65
CA ARG A 92 -4.37 -3.52 -6.18
C ARG A 92 -5.86 -3.43 -5.89
N ILE A 93 -6.20 -2.74 -4.82
CA ILE A 93 -7.56 -2.34 -4.52
C ILE A 93 -7.67 -0.82 -4.47
N LYS A 94 -8.84 -0.30 -4.85
CA LYS A 94 -9.19 1.11 -4.75
C LYS A 94 -10.50 1.27 -3.99
N LEU A 95 -10.60 2.34 -3.19
CA LEU A 95 -11.77 2.65 -2.37
C LEU A 95 -12.17 4.12 -2.46
N GLY A 96 -13.37 4.31 -3.02
CA GLY A 96 -14.31 5.43 -2.92
C GLY A 96 -13.82 6.79 -3.37
N ALA A 97 -14.65 7.81 -3.16
CA ALA A 97 -14.34 9.22 -3.36
C ALA A 97 -14.61 9.97 -2.06
N LEU A 98 -13.57 10.18 -1.25
CA LEU A 98 -13.67 11.07 -0.10
C LEU A 98 -13.85 12.49 -0.62
N ASN A 99 -14.99 13.09 -0.28
CA ASN A 99 -15.33 14.47 -0.65
C ASN A 99 -14.75 15.49 0.33
N TRP A 100 -14.05 16.52 -0.15
CA TRP A 100 -13.66 17.67 0.67
C TRP A 100 -13.74 18.99 -0.10
N ASP A 101 -13.84 20.09 0.65
CA ASP A 101 -13.73 21.43 0.10
C ASP A 101 -12.25 21.83 0.03
N VAL A 102 -11.72 21.90 -1.19
CA VAL A 102 -10.33 22.29 -1.45
C VAL A 102 -10.05 23.75 -1.07
N ALA A 103 -11.07 24.61 -1.06
CA ALA A 103 -10.92 26.00 -0.64
C ALA A 103 -10.73 26.13 0.88
N ALA A 104 -11.27 25.17 1.65
CA ALA A 104 -11.11 25.12 3.10
C ALA A 104 -9.84 24.36 3.54
N ASN A 105 -9.50 23.26 2.86
CA ASN A 105 -8.31 22.46 3.14
C ASN A 105 -7.67 21.96 1.84
N THR A 106 -6.34 22.06 1.72
CA THR A 106 -5.62 21.55 0.53
C THR A 106 -5.72 20.03 0.35
N GLU A 107 -6.08 19.31 1.41
CA GLU A 107 -6.32 17.87 1.41
C GLU A 107 -7.40 17.50 2.45
N PRO A 108 -8.00 16.30 2.39
CA PRO A 108 -8.88 15.80 3.43
C PRO A 108 -8.21 15.84 4.80
N SER A 109 -8.93 16.31 5.83
CA SER A 109 -8.41 16.29 7.20
C SER A 109 -8.28 14.85 7.73
N LEU A 110 -7.49 14.66 8.80
CA LEU A 110 -7.36 13.36 9.46
C LEU A 110 -8.72 12.80 9.92
N THR A 111 -9.59 13.65 10.45
CA THR A 111 -10.95 13.25 10.86
C THR A 111 -11.76 12.76 9.65
N MET A 112 -11.75 13.50 8.53
CA MET A 112 -12.47 13.09 7.31
C MET A 112 -11.94 11.77 6.76
N PHE A 113 -10.62 11.59 6.76
CA PHE A 113 -9.97 10.34 6.35
C PHE A 113 -10.41 9.16 7.22
N ASN A 114 -10.42 9.32 8.54
CA ASN A 114 -10.81 8.27 9.47
C ASN A 114 -12.29 7.91 9.34
N ASP A 115 -13.15 8.92 9.28
CA ASP A 115 -14.60 8.75 9.16
C ASP A 115 -14.99 8.08 7.84
N PHE A 116 -14.31 8.43 6.74
CA PHE A 116 -14.53 7.83 5.43
C PHE A 116 -14.26 6.32 5.43
N HIS A 117 -13.13 5.88 6.01
CA HIS A 117 -12.77 4.46 6.04
C HIS A 117 -13.67 3.65 6.98
N LEU A 118 -14.06 4.22 8.13
CA LEU A 118 -15.01 3.58 9.05
C LEU A 118 -16.41 3.44 8.42
N THR A 119 -16.89 4.49 7.75
CA THR A 119 -18.19 4.50 7.07
C THR A 119 -18.20 3.51 5.90
N SER A 120 -17.13 3.49 5.10
CA SER A 120 -16.99 2.56 3.97
C SER A 120 -17.03 1.10 4.42
N ALA A 121 -16.37 0.79 5.54
CA ALA A 121 -16.39 -0.56 6.11
C ALA A 121 -17.78 -0.95 6.62
N ALA A 122 -18.49 -0.05 7.30
CA ALA A 122 -19.84 -0.31 7.79
C ALA A 122 -20.85 -0.54 6.66
N ALA A 123 -20.72 0.18 5.54
CA ALA A 123 -21.66 0.12 4.42
C ALA A 123 -21.40 -1.05 3.46
N SER A 124 -20.18 -1.61 3.44
CA SER A 124 -19.68 -2.51 2.38
C SER A 124 -19.79 -1.87 0.99
N PRO A 125 -18.68 -1.37 0.40
CA PRO A 125 -18.74 -0.61 -0.84
C PRO A 125 -19.25 -1.46 -2.00
N SER A 126 -20.04 -0.87 -2.89
CA SER A 126 -20.38 -1.54 -4.16
C SER A 126 -19.20 -1.47 -5.14
N TYR A 127 -19.11 -2.39 -6.09
CA TYR A 127 -18.10 -2.29 -7.13
C TYR A 127 -18.42 -1.12 -8.07
N SER A 128 -17.40 -0.36 -8.48
CA SER A 128 -17.55 0.72 -9.45
C SER A 128 -16.28 0.90 -10.28
N ASN A 129 -16.45 1.33 -11.53
CA ASN A 129 -15.31 1.59 -12.41
C ASN A 129 -14.51 2.78 -11.85
N SER A 130 -13.19 2.64 -11.80
CA SER A 130 -12.26 3.61 -11.21
C SER A 130 -12.43 3.83 -9.70
N ALA A 131 -13.31 3.07 -9.04
CA ALA A 131 -13.67 3.16 -7.62
C ALA A 131 -14.29 4.48 -7.13
N ILE A 132 -14.60 5.44 -8.01
CA ILE A 132 -15.17 6.76 -7.63
C ILE A 132 -16.42 6.59 -6.74
N ASN A 133 -17.31 5.66 -7.12
CA ASN A 133 -18.56 5.40 -6.40
C ASN A 133 -18.51 4.11 -5.56
N GLY A 134 -17.31 3.62 -5.20
CA GLY A 134 -17.21 2.38 -4.43
C GLY A 134 -15.85 1.70 -4.49
N PHE A 135 -15.78 0.49 -5.03
CA PHE A 135 -14.61 -0.38 -4.94
C PHE A 135 -14.17 -0.92 -6.30
N GLU A 136 -12.86 -1.03 -6.52
CA GLU A 136 -12.28 -1.63 -7.73
C GLU A 136 -11.11 -2.54 -7.34
N VAL A 137 -11.00 -3.67 -8.03
CA VAL A 137 -9.88 -4.60 -7.94
C VAL A 137 -9.16 -4.55 -9.26
N ILE A 138 -7.85 -4.36 -9.20
CA ILE A 138 -6.96 -4.42 -10.36
C ILE A 138 -5.97 -5.54 -10.09
N TYR A 139 -5.84 -6.46 -11.04
CA TYR A 139 -4.92 -7.58 -10.99
C TYR A 139 -3.97 -7.52 -12.17
N THR A 140 -2.67 -7.69 -11.91
CA THR A 140 -1.66 -7.85 -12.96
C THR A 140 -1.25 -9.31 -12.99
N ASP A 141 -1.36 -9.96 -14.15
CA ASP A 141 -1.03 -11.38 -14.30
C ASP A 141 0.46 -11.64 -14.56
N ASN A 142 0.82 -12.92 -14.71
CA ASN A 142 2.21 -13.32 -14.94
C ASN A 142 2.78 -12.85 -16.30
N ASN A 143 1.94 -12.40 -17.21
CA ASN A 143 2.32 -11.84 -18.51
C ASN A 143 2.31 -10.31 -18.48
N SER A 144 2.24 -9.70 -17.29
CA SER A 144 2.12 -8.25 -17.08
C SER A 144 0.84 -7.63 -17.66
N ALA A 145 -0.19 -8.44 -17.91
CA ALA A 145 -1.45 -7.93 -18.40
C ALA A 145 -2.33 -7.47 -17.24
N VAL A 146 -2.99 -6.33 -17.42
CA VAL A 146 -3.81 -5.69 -16.38
C VAL A 146 -5.28 -6.06 -16.58
N TRP A 147 -5.90 -6.50 -15.49
CA TRP A 147 -7.29 -6.94 -15.41
C TRP A 147 -8.03 -6.07 -14.40
N LEU A 148 -9.22 -5.59 -14.75
CA LEU A 148 -10.01 -4.70 -13.89
C LEU A 148 -11.36 -5.30 -13.55
N SER A 149 -11.78 -5.19 -12.30
CA SER A 149 -13.18 -5.45 -11.94
C SER A 149 -14.09 -4.37 -12.55
N LYS A 150 -15.39 -4.66 -12.58
CA LYS A 150 -16.41 -3.78 -13.15
C LYS A 150 -17.54 -3.60 -12.15
N GLY A 151 -18.11 -2.40 -12.11
CA GLY A 151 -19.26 -2.12 -11.24
C GLY A 151 -20.57 -2.75 -11.72
N ASN A 152 -20.82 -2.73 -13.04
CA ASN A 152 -21.95 -3.44 -13.62
C ASN A 152 -21.48 -4.81 -14.12
N ASN A 153 -21.85 -5.87 -13.40
CA ASN A 153 -21.47 -7.24 -13.72
C ASN A 153 -22.66 -8.18 -13.51
N PRO A 154 -22.99 -9.05 -14.49
CA PRO A 154 -23.99 -10.11 -14.27
C PRO A 154 -23.56 -11.17 -13.25
N MET A 155 -22.26 -11.29 -12.98
CA MET A 155 -21.73 -12.25 -12.00
C MET A 155 -21.71 -11.66 -10.59
N PRO A 156 -22.07 -12.42 -9.55
CA PRO A 156 -22.00 -11.97 -8.16
C PRO A 156 -20.60 -11.49 -7.78
N GLN A 157 -20.55 -10.39 -7.05
CA GLN A 157 -19.33 -9.84 -6.48
C GLN A 157 -19.55 -9.55 -5.00
N THR A 158 -18.53 -9.78 -4.19
CA THR A 158 -18.55 -9.51 -2.75
C THR A 158 -17.34 -8.68 -2.37
N VAL A 159 -17.52 -7.79 -1.40
CA VAL A 159 -16.45 -7.06 -0.73
C VAL A 159 -16.92 -6.69 0.66
N ALA A 160 -16.04 -6.86 1.65
CA ALA A 160 -16.27 -6.46 3.02
C ALA A 160 -14.95 -6.01 3.63
N PHE A 161 -14.96 -4.84 4.26
CA PHE A 161 -13.83 -4.33 5.03
C PHE A 161 -14.10 -4.54 6.51
N THR A 162 -13.10 -5.01 7.23
CA THR A 162 -13.13 -5.28 8.67
C THR A 162 -11.82 -4.82 9.32
N ASN A 163 -11.77 -4.82 10.65
CA ASN A 163 -10.56 -4.50 11.42
C ASN A 163 -9.94 -3.14 11.06
N ILE A 164 -10.80 -2.15 10.77
CA ILE A 164 -10.34 -0.80 10.48
C ILE A 164 -9.66 -0.23 11.72
N LYS A 165 -8.39 0.17 11.59
CA LYS A 165 -7.60 0.76 12.67
C LYS A 165 -6.81 1.96 12.16
N GLN A 166 -6.89 3.06 12.88
CA GLN A 166 -6.16 4.29 12.58
C GLN A 166 -4.85 4.34 13.36
N GLN A 167 -3.75 4.64 12.69
CA GLN A 167 -2.47 4.94 13.34
C GLN A 167 -1.75 6.05 12.57
N SER A 168 -0.90 6.79 13.27
CA SER A 168 -0.07 7.84 12.67
C SER A 168 1.36 7.74 13.21
N ASP A 169 2.31 8.14 12.38
CA ASP A 169 3.69 8.39 12.78
C ASP A 169 4.23 9.66 12.11
N GLY A 170 5.52 9.93 12.26
CA GLY A 170 6.18 11.08 11.63
C GLY A 170 6.18 11.07 10.09
N THR A 171 5.71 9.99 9.45
CA THR A 171 5.67 9.85 7.99
C THR A 171 4.26 9.95 7.43
N GLY A 172 3.20 9.71 8.22
CA GLY A 172 1.83 9.93 7.75
C GLY A 172 0.75 9.37 8.67
N ASP A 173 -0.48 9.49 8.17
CA ASP A 173 -1.69 8.94 8.77
C ASP A 173 -2.17 7.73 7.97
N TYR A 174 -2.50 6.65 8.68
CA TYR A 174 -2.79 5.35 8.09
C TYR A 174 -4.14 4.80 8.55
N SER A 175 -4.88 4.19 7.62
CA SER A 175 -6.08 3.41 7.90
C SER A 175 -5.84 1.97 7.49
N PHE A 176 -5.57 1.11 8.46
CA PHE A 176 -5.40 -0.32 8.26
C PHE A 176 -6.72 -1.00 7.97
N PHE A 177 -6.68 -2.09 7.22
CA PHE A 177 -7.85 -2.87 6.89
C PHE A 177 -7.55 -4.36 6.74
N ASP A 178 -8.59 -5.17 6.97
CA ASP A 178 -8.74 -6.49 6.38
C ASP A 178 -9.90 -6.45 5.39
N CYS A 179 -9.60 -6.69 4.11
CA CYS A 179 -10.59 -6.70 3.03
C CYS A 179 -10.78 -8.14 2.54
N ASN A 180 -12.02 -8.62 2.59
CA ASN A 180 -12.41 -9.90 2.01
C ASN A 180 -13.24 -9.65 0.75
N PHE A 181 -12.88 -10.26 -0.37
CA PHE A 181 -13.60 -10.04 -1.62
C PHE A 181 -13.60 -11.26 -2.55
N SER A 182 -14.57 -11.28 -3.46
CA SER A 182 -14.59 -12.19 -4.61
C SER A 182 -15.23 -11.47 -5.79
N CYS A 183 -14.57 -11.52 -6.94
CA CYS A 183 -15.05 -10.83 -8.14
C CYS A 183 -14.40 -11.38 -9.41
N TYR A 184 -15.05 -11.11 -10.54
CA TYR A 184 -14.41 -11.22 -11.84
C TYR A 184 -13.66 -9.93 -12.17
N VAL A 185 -12.46 -10.11 -12.71
CA VAL A 185 -11.66 -9.06 -13.36
C VAL A 185 -11.60 -9.35 -14.86
N TYR A 186 -11.48 -8.30 -15.66
CA TYR A 186 -11.64 -8.37 -17.11
C TYR A 186 -10.51 -7.66 -17.83
N ARG A 187 -10.20 -8.15 -19.03
CA ARG A 187 -9.27 -7.53 -19.96
C ARG A 187 -9.82 -7.65 -21.38
N ILE A 188 -9.57 -6.66 -22.22
CA ILE A 188 -9.74 -6.82 -23.67
C ILE A 188 -8.43 -7.38 -24.21
N ASP A 189 -8.48 -8.57 -24.81
CA ASP A 189 -7.30 -9.16 -25.41
C ASP A 189 -6.85 -8.32 -26.63
N PRO A 190 -5.60 -7.84 -26.66
CA PRO A 190 -5.13 -6.94 -27.71
C PRO A 190 -4.98 -7.60 -29.08
N GLN A 191 -4.94 -8.93 -29.16
CA GLN A 191 -4.79 -9.67 -30.42
C GLN A 191 -6.15 -10.03 -31.02
N THR A 192 -7.09 -10.47 -30.18
CA THR A 192 -8.40 -10.97 -30.62
C THR A 192 -9.52 -9.95 -30.48
N SER A 193 -9.30 -8.85 -29.74
CA SER A 193 -10.33 -7.87 -29.35
C SER A 193 -11.51 -8.48 -28.59
N LEU A 194 -11.35 -9.70 -28.05
CA LEU A 194 -12.35 -10.35 -27.23
C LEU A 194 -12.21 -9.94 -25.77
N LEU A 195 -13.34 -9.96 -25.06
CA LEU A 195 -13.37 -9.72 -23.62
C LEU A 195 -13.06 -11.02 -22.88
N ASP A 196 -11.94 -11.03 -22.18
CA ASP A 196 -11.55 -12.11 -21.29
C ASP A 196 -11.93 -11.78 -19.85
N SER A 197 -12.01 -12.82 -19.02
CA SER A 197 -12.27 -12.68 -17.59
C SER A 197 -11.50 -13.70 -16.76
N LEU A 198 -11.10 -13.30 -15.56
CA LEU A 198 -10.53 -14.17 -14.52
C LEU A 198 -11.36 -14.03 -13.25
N TYR A 199 -11.58 -15.14 -12.56
CA TYR A 199 -12.30 -15.13 -11.29
C TYR A 199 -11.34 -15.12 -10.10
N ILE A 200 -11.46 -14.13 -9.22
CA ILE A 200 -10.77 -14.05 -7.93
C ILE A 200 -11.74 -14.50 -6.84
N GLN A 201 -11.37 -15.54 -6.10
CA GLN A 201 -12.20 -16.16 -5.07
C GLN A 201 -11.51 -16.10 -3.72
N ASN A 202 -12.30 -15.85 -2.68
CA ASN A 202 -11.85 -15.82 -1.29
C ASN A 202 -10.60 -14.96 -1.09
N GLY A 203 -10.52 -13.83 -1.79
CA GLY A 203 -9.44 -12.88 -1.67
C GLY A 203 -9.45 -12.28 -0.28
N LYS A 204 -8.39 -12.50 0.49
CA LYS A 204 -8.15 -11.92 1.81
C LYS A 204 -6.98 -10.98 1.70
N TYR A 205 -7.20 -9.72 2.01
CA TYR A 205 -6.23 -8.68 1.79
C TYR A 205 -6.04 -7.85 3.06
N HIS A 206 -4.88 -7.97 3.67
CA HIS A 206 -4.44 -7.12 4.77
C HIS A 206 -3.53 -6.01 4.24
N GLY A 207 -3.80 -4.77 4.63
CA GLY A 207 -3.01 -3.62 4.20
C GLY A 207 -3.43 -2.33 4.88
N TRP A 208 -3.09 -1.20 4.27
CA TRP A 208 -3.43 0.12 4.78
C TRP A 208 -3.63 1.13 3.65
N PHE A 209 -4.48 2.13 3.88
CA PHE A 209 -4.52 3.36 3.09
C PHE A 209 -3.71 4.44 3.80
N ARG A 210 -3.21 5.42 3.05
CA ARG A 210 -2.48 6.57 3.59
C ARG A 210 -3.19 7.86 3.17
N ARG A 211 -3.32 8.81 4.10
CA ARG A 211 -3.93 10.13 3.84
C ARG A 211 -3.09 10.97 2.87
#